data_AF-A0A947M5U2-F1
#
_entry.id   AF-A0A947M5U2-F1
#
_cell.length_a   1.000
_cell.length_b   1.000
_cell.length_c   1.000
_cell.angle_alpha   90.00
_cell.angle_beta   90.00
_cell.angle_gamma   90.00
#
_symmetry.space_group_name_H-M   'P 1'
#
loop_
_entity.id
_entity.type
_entity.pdbx_description
1 polymer ?
#
loop_
_entity_poly.entity_id
_entity_poly.type
_entity_poly.pdbx_seq_one_letter_code
_entity_poly.pdbx_strand_id
1 'polypeptide(L)'
;MAPSDMAPTNSASEEPSFAEIRRMLAELPDADGAARDAARAASGPGMGRLGEMALFMAAWQARATPQMNHPRLCVFAASHGVAAGLNTDPAAMTEAAVQRFLDGNTPLNRLVDTLDADLRVYELSVEVPTENAAERPAMEEADCARAMTYGMIAVEPGIDVLALASVSAEGALPAAALASLLLGGSAGDWLGPQAGPARLALVDKAVALHADAKPDPLEALRRLGGLDIAAMAGAILACRFARTPVLIDGIEGLAAAALLRALSPAAIDHCLWAHAGAGPDSAPAKLAARLGLTPLADLGLASGDGIGSAIAIGILKAAIACQAEAGTRN
;
A
#
# COMPACT_ATOMS: atom_id res chain seq x y z
N MET A 1 -29.50 47.32 -25.84
CA MET A 1 -28.45 46.29 -25.91
C MET A 1 -28.37 45.71 -24.51
N ALA A 2 -29.04 44.58 -24.27
CA ALA A 2 -29.08 43.96 -22.94
C ALA A 2 -27.74 43.27 -22.66
N PRO A 3 -27.19 43.35 -21.43
CA PRO A 3 -26.01 42.58 -21.08
C PRO A 3 -26.40 41.11 -20.96
N SER A 4 -25.67 40.25 -21.67
CA SER A 4 -25.86 38.80 -21.67
C SER A 4 -25.38 38.21 -20.35
N ASP A 5 -26.28 37.53 -19.64
CA ASP A 5 -25.95 36.62 -18.55
C ASP A 5 -25.09 35.47 -19.10
N MET A 6 -23.77 35.53 -18.87
CA MET A 6 -22.94 34.32 -18.86
C MET A 6 -23.12 33.67 -17.50
N ALA A 7 -24.01 32.66 -17.45
CA ALA A 7 -24.04 31.73 -16.34
C ALA A 7 -22.67 31.04 -16.23
N PRO A 8 -22.09 30.93 -15.02
CA PRO A 8 -20.88 30.14 -14.84
C PRO A 8 -21.21 28.68 -15.15
N THR A 9 -20.51 28.11 -16.13
CA THR A 9 -20.47 26.65 -16.32
C THR A 9 -19.83 26.05 -15.07
N ASN A 10 -20.68 25.65 -14.13
CA ASN A 10 -20.32 24.87 -12.98
C ASN A 10 -19.79 23.53 -13.51
N SER A 11 -18.48 23.37 -13.65
CA SER A 11 -17.87 22.05 -13.74
C SER A 11 -18.10 21.40 -12.37
N ALA A 12 -19.25 20.73 -12.21
CA ALA A 12 -19.47 19.87 -11.07
C ALA A 12 -18.25 18.95 -10.98
N SER A 13 -17.51 19.04 -9.88
CA SER A 13 -16.49 18.04 -9.56
C SER A 13 -17.21 16.69 -9.56
N GLU A 14 -16.96 15.85 -10.57
CA GLU A 14 -17.51 14.50 -10.62
C GLU A 14 -17.10 13.80 -9.31
N GLU A 15 -18.08 13.13 -8.68
CA GLU A 15 -17.83 12.39 -7.45
C GLU A 15 -16.88 11.22 -7.75
N PRO A 16 -15.86 10.95 -6.91
CA PRO A 16 -14.93 9.85 -7.13
C PRO A 16 -15.64 8.54 -7.44
N SER A 17 -15.25 7.86 -8.51
CA SER A 17 -15.91 6.63 -8.98
C SER A 17 -14.95 5.53 -9.41
N PHE A 18 -15.44 4.28 -9.48
CA PHE A 18 -14.63 3.19 -10.03
C PHE A 18 -14.31 3.37 -11.51
N ALA A 19 -15.15 4.08 -12.26
CA ALA A 19 -14.89 4.39 -13.67
C ALA A 19 -13.62 5.25 -13.83
N GLU A 20 -13.42 6.24 -12.95
CA GLU A 20 -12.23 7.10 -12.96
C GLU A 20 -10.97 6.32 -12.59
N ILE A 21 -11.03 5.46 -11.57
CA ILE A 21 -9.92 4.59 -11.18
C ILE A 21 -9.49 3.70 -12.35
N ARG A 22 -10.45 3.12 -13.09
CA ARG A 22 -10.17 2.33 -14.30
C ARG A 22 -9.54 3.15 -15.41
N ARG A 23 -10.01 4.39 -15.62
CA ARG A 23 -9.41 5.30 -16.60
C ARG A 23 -7.95 5.58 -16.26
N MET A 24 -7.64 5.87 -15.00
CA MET A 24 -6.26 6.07 -14.55
C MET A 24 -5.39 4.83 -14.81
N LEU A 25 -5.89 3.63 -14.51
CA LEU A 25 -5.16 2.38 -14.74
C LEU A 25 -4.85 2.09 -16.23
N ALA A 26 -5.59 2.70 -17.16
CA ALA A 26 -5.32 2.59 -18.59
C ALA A 26 -4.18 3.52 -19.07
N GLU A 27 -3.79 4.50 -18.26
CA GLU A 27 -2.84 5.56 -18.60
C GLU A 27 -1.55 5.50 -17.78
N LEU A 28 -1.25 4.35 -17.17
CA LEU A 28 -0.08 4.20 -16.29
C LEU A 28 1.22 4.46 -17.07
N PRO A 29 2.08 5.38 -16.60
CA PRO A 29 3.37 5.61 -17.23
C PRO A 29 4.32 4.42 -17.06
N ASP A 30 5.23 4.21 -18.01
CA ASP A 30 6.31 3.24 -17.87
C ASP A 30 7.52 3.79 -17.10
N ALA A 31 8.36 2.88 -16.61
CA ALA A 31 9.66 3.23 -16.01
C ALA A 31 10.53 3.97 -17.04
N ASP A 32 11.35 4.91 -16.57
CA ASP A 32 12.30 5.61 -17.45
C ASP A 32 13.50 4.71 -17.75
N GLY A 33 13.50 4.13 -18.95
CA GLY A 33 14.60 3.29 -19.44
C GLY A 33 15.90 4.07 -19.63
N ALA A 34 15.83 5.33 -20.07
CA ALA A 34 17.02 6.15 -20.31
C ALA A 34 17.71 6.52 -18.99
N ALA A 35 16.94 6.87 -17.95
CA ALA A 35 17.46 7.09 -16.61
C ALA A 35 18.13 5.83 -16.04
N ARG A 36 17.51 4.65 -16.23
CA ARG A 36 18.08 3.36 -15.82
C ARG A 36 19.41 3.07 -16.53
N ASP A 37 19.47 3.28 -17.83
CA ASP A 37 20.66 2.98 -18.63
C ASP A 37 21.81 3.94 -18.30
N ALA A 38 21.50 5.22 -18.09
CA ALA A 38 22.47 6.19 -17.61
C ALA A 38 22.99 5.84 -16.20
N ALA A 39 22.10 5.42 -15.29
CA ALA A 39 22.47 4.96 -13.94
C ALA A 39 23.37 3.72 -13.97
N ARG A 40 23.12 2.81 -14.93
CA ARG A 40 23.93 1.60 -15.15
C ARG A 40 25.32 1.94 -15.69
N ALA A 41 25.42 2.87 -16.64
CA ALA A 41 26.68 3.31 -17.18
C ALA A 41 27.57 4.00 -16.13
N ALA A 42 26.96 4.65 -15.14
CA ALA A 42 27.66 5.28 -14.01
C ALA A 42 27.97 4.33 -12.85
N SER A 43 27.44 3.10 -12.85
CA SER A 43 27.63 2.15 -11.75
C SER A 43 28.92 1.32 -11.90
N GLY A 44 29.62 1.09 -10.79
CA GLY A 44 30.73 0.13 -10.72
C GLY A 44 30.25 -1.34 -10.73
N PRO A 45 31.13 -2.30 -11.07
CA PRO A 45 30.77 -3.73 -11.05
C PRO A 45 30.60 -4.26 -9.62
N GLY A 46 29.88 -5.38 -9.47
CA GLY A 46 29.90 -6.18 -8.23
C GLY A 46 28.93 -5.79 -7.11
N MET A 47 27.96 -4.91 -7.35
CA MET A 47 27.01 -4.44 -6.32
C MET A 47 25.80 -5.36 -6.09
N GLY A 48 25.65 -6.44 -6.86
CA GLY A 48 24.54 -7.41 -6.71
C GLY A 48 23.16 -6.74 -6.61
N ARG A 49 22.36 -7.17 -5.63
CA ARG A 49 21.01 -6.63 -5.40
C ARG A 49 20.99 -5.14 -5.04
N LEU A 50 22.03 -4.59 -4.40
CA LEU A 50 22.10 -3.15 -4.11
C LEU A 50 22.18 -2.34 -5.41
N GLY A 51 22.95 -2.82 -6.39
CA GLY A 51 22.99 -2.22 -7.72
C GLY A 51 21.63 -2.27 -8.41
N GLU A 52 20.94 -3.41 -8.36
CA GLU A 52 19.59 -3.56 -8.92
C GLU A 52 18.58 -2.60 -8.30
N MET A 53 18.65 -2.40 -6.97
CA MET A 53 17.80 -1.43 -6.27
C MET A 53 18.09 0.01 -6.72
N ALA A 54 19.36 0.40 -6.85
CA ALA A 54 19.71 1.73 -7.35
C ALA A 54 19.20 1.96 -8.79
N LEU A 55 19.32 0.96 -9.67
CA LEU A 55 18.78 1.04 -11.04
C LEU A 55 17.25 1.10 -11.08
N PHE A 56 16.58 0.38 -10.17
CA PHE A 56 15.13 0.45 -10.00
C PHE A 56 14.71 1.86 -9.59
N MET A 57 15.36 2.41 -8.56
CA MET A 57 15.13 3.78 -8.09
C MET A 57 15.35 4.80 -9.20
N ALA A 58 16.45 4.67 -9.96
CA ALA A 58 16.75 5.57 -11.07
C ALA A 58 15.66 5.59 -12.15
N ALA A 59 15.17 4.40 -12.50
CA ALA A 59 14.15 4.24 -13.53
C ALA A 59 12.81 4.83 -13.09
N TRP A 60 12.43 4.60 -11.84
CA TRP A 60 11.13 5.05 -11.34
C TRP A 60 11.12 6.51 -10.98
N GLN A 61 12.20 7.07 -10.41
CA GLN A 61 12.35 8.51 -10.18
C GLN A 61 12.65 9.31 -11.46
N ALA A 62 12.79 8.65 -12.62
CA ALA A 62 13.24 9.25 -13.88
C ALA A 62 14.50 10.12 -13.71
N ARG A 63 15.49 9.58 -12.98
CA ARG A 63 16.72 10.28 -12.60
C ARG A 63 17.90 9.32 -12.64
N ALA A 64 18.92 9.62 -13.46
CA ALA A 64 20.12 8.78 -13.57
C ALA A 64 20.90 8.63 -12.25
N THR A 65 20.83 9.64 -11.39
CA THR A 65 21.35 9.63 -10.03
C THR A 65 20.18 9.71 -9.05
N PRO A 66 19.53 8.59 -8.71
CA PRO A 66 18.41 8.55 -7.76
C PRO A 66 18.77 9.20 -6.42
N GLN A 67 17.75 9.64 -5.68
CA GLN A 67 17.90 10.28 -4.38
C GLN A 67 16.99 9.63 -3.34
N MET A 68 17.29 9.89 -2.07
CA MET A 68 16.53 9.39 -0.91
C MET A 68 16.63 10.42 0.23
N ASN A 69 16.43 11.69 -0.12
CA ASN A 69 16.49 12.83 0.79
C ASN A 69 15.16 12.99 1.55
N HIS A 70 14.04 12.71 0.90
CA HIS A 70 12.70 12.82 1.47
C HIS A 70 11.92 11.51 1.37
N PRO A 71 12.37 10.45 2.05
CA PRO A 71 11.56 9.24 2.18
C PRO A 71 10.40 9.51 3.15
N ARG A 72 9.20 9.07 2.78
CA ARG A 72 8.00 9.26 3.59
C ARG A 72 7.31 7.95 3.89
N LEU A 73 6.97 7.74 5.15
CA LEU A 73 6.15 6.64 5.62
C LEU A 73 4.74 7.15 5.94
N CYS A 74 3.75 6.52 5.32
CA CYS A 74 2.33 6.82 5.49
C CYS A 74 1.65 5.65 6.19
N VAL A 75 1.09 5.92 7.36
CA VAL A 75 0.26 4.98 8.12
C VAL A 75 -1.20 5.30 7.81
N PHE A 76 -1.93 4.40 7.16
CA PHE A 76 -3.36 4.55 6.92
C PHE A 76 -4.15 3.84 8.03
N ALA A 77 -5.05 4.56 8.68
CA ALA A 77 -5.82 4.04 9.80
C ALA A 77 -7.34 4.05 9.53
N ALA A 78 -7.95 2.88 9.66
CA ALA A 78 -9.39 2.69 9.51
C ALA A 78 -9.87 1.51 10.34
N SER A 79 -11.14 1.53 10.75
CA SER A 79 -11.74 0.42 11.49
C SER A 79 -12.58 -0.49 10.59
N HIS A 80 -12.62 -1.78 10.95
CA HIS A 80 -13.25 -2.82 10.13
C HIS A 80 -14.43 -3.48 10.85
N GLY A 81 -15.63 -3.38 10.29
CA GLY A 81 -16.84 -3.95 10.92
C GLY A 81 -16.82 -5.47 11.02
N VAL A 82 -16.07 -6.14 10.13
CA VAL A 82 -15.90 -7.60 10.21
C VAL A 82 -15.31 -8.02 11.56
N ALA A 83 -14.42 -7.22 12.15
CA ALA A 83 -13.79 -7.55 13.43
C ALA A 83 -14.79 -7.66 14.59
N ALA A 84 -15.91 -6.93 14.55
CA ALA A 84 -16.97 -7.01 15.57
C ALA A 84 -17.59 -8.42 15.65
N GLY A 85 -17.49 -9.24 14.59
CA GLY A 85 -17.86 -10.65 14.60
C GLY A 85 -17.06 -11.52 15.58
N LEU A 86 -15.97 -10.99 16.15
CA LEU A 86 -15.17 -11.62 17.20
C LEU A 86 -15.56 -11.17 18.62
N ASN A 87 -16.65 -10.42 18.77
CA ASN A 87 -17.07 -9.80 20.03
C ASN A 87 -16.04 -8.80 20.59
N THR A 88 -15.40 -8.04 19.70
CA THR A 88 -14.46 -6.96 20.03
C THR A 88 -15.06 -5.60 19.67
N ASP A 89 -14.43 -4.53 20.14
CA ASP A 89 -14.71 -3.16 19.73
C ASP A 89 -13.59 -2.66 18.79
N PRO A 90 -13.73 -2.84 17.47
CA PRO A 90 -12.66 -2.49 16.53
C PRO A 90 -12.37 -0.99 16.48
N ALA A 91 -13.37 -0.14 16.73
CA ALA A 91 -13.17 1.31 16.77
C ALA A 91 -12.25 1.68 17.93
N ALA A 92 -12.62 1.33 19.16
CA ALA A 92 -11.83 1.64 20.35
C ALA A 92 -10.42 1.04 20.30
N MET A 93 -10.26 -0.18 19.77
CA MET A 93 -8.95 -0.81 19.60
C MET A 93 -8.07 -0.09 18.58
N THR A 94 -8.65 0.36 17.46
CA THR A 94 -7.93 1.10 16.43
C THR A 94 -7.57 2.49 16.91
N GLU A 95 -8.48 3.22 17.56
CA GLU A 95 -8.23 4.52 18.19
C GLU A 95 -7.04 4.44 19.17
N ALA A 96 -7.03 3.43 20.04
CA ALA A 96 -5.94 3.21 20.98
C ALA A 96 -4.59 2.93 20.28
N ALA A 97 -4.62 2.23 19.14
CA ALA A 97 -3.42 1.98 18.35
C ALA A 97 -2.91 3.24 17.66
N VAL A 98 -3.81 4.05 17.07
CA VAL A 98 -3.50 5.34 16.45
C VAL A 98 -2.92 6.32 17.47
N GLN A 99 -3.51 6.42 18.66
CA GLN A 99 -3.05 7.32 19.71
C GLN A 99 -1.59 7.08 20.08
N ARG A 100 -1.13 5.82 20.07
CA ARG A 100 0.30 5.50 20.32
C ARG A 100 1.24 6.11 19.28
N PHE A 101 0.83 6.21 18.01
CA PHE A 101 1.60 6.86 16.96
C PHE A 101 1.64 8.37 17.16
N LEU A 102 0.50 8.98 17.50
CA LEU A 102 0.38 10.41 17.78
C LEU A 102 1.21 10.82 19.00
N ASP A 103 1.26 9.97 20.03
CA ASP A 103 2.06 10.21 21.23
C ASP A 103 3.57 9.98 21.03
N GLY A 104 4.01 9.54 19.84
CA GLY A 104 5.42 9.25 19.57
C GLY A 104 5.94 7.97 20.23
N ASN A 105 5.05 7.10 20.71
CA ASN A 105 5.37 5.98 21.59
C ASN A 105 5.53 4.64 20.88
N THR A 106 5.57 4.62 19.54
CA THR A 106 5.82 3.38 18.78
C THR A 106 7.31 3.22 18.44
N PRO A 107 7.79 1.97 18.24
CA PRO A 107 9.11 1.74 17.68
C PRO A 107 9.31 2.43 16.32
N LEU A 108 8.25 2.53 15.51
CA LEU A 108 8.30 3.19 14.22
C LEU A 108 8.62 4.68 14.35
N ASN A 109 7.98 5.40 15.28
CA ASN A 109 8.26 6.82 15.54
C ASN A 109 9.76 7.07 15.79
N ARG A 110 10.41 6.20 16.56
CA ARG A 110 11.85 6.34 16.87
C ARG A 110 12.75 5.97 15.68
N LEU A 111 12.30 5.00 14.87
CA LEU A 111 13.08 4.51 13.75
C LEU A 111 13.08 5.51 12.58
N VAL A 112 11.96 6.18 12.30
CA VAL A 112 11.89 7.21 11.24
C VAL A 112 12.83 8.39 11.52
N ASP A 113 12.98 8.80 12.79
CA ASP A 113 13.93 9.84 13.19
C ASP A 113 15.38 9.44 12.88
N THR A 114 15.72 8.18 13.15
CA THR A 114 17.07 7.63 12.89
C THR A 114 17.38 7.59 11.40
N LEU A 115 16.35 7.45 10.58
CA LEU A 115 16.46 7.33 9.14
C LEU A 115 16.29 8.65 8.42
N ASP A 116 16.07 9.77 9.11
CA ASP A 116 15.73 11.06 8.50
C ASP A 116 14.59 10.89 7.47
N ALA A 117 13.49 10.30 7.96
CA ALA A 117 12.29 10.00 7.19
C ALA A 117 11.06 10.66 7.79
N ASP A 118 10.14 11.09 6.94
CA ASP A 118 8.87 11.66 7.38
C ASP A 118 7.91 10.54 7.79
N LEU A 119 7.18 10.71 8.90
CA LEU A 119 6.06 9.85 9.28
C LEU A 119 4.77 10.66 9.27
N ARG A 120 3.76 10.16 8.57
CA ARG A 120 2.42 10.74 8.56
C ARG A 120 1.35 9.68 8.81
N VAL A 121 0.41 10.01 9.69
CA VAL A 121 -0.76 9.17 9.97
C VAL A 121 -1.95 9.78 9.24
N TYR A 122 -2.64 8.97 8.44
CA TYR A 122 -3.83 9.32 7.69
C TYR A 122 -5.01 8.54 8.28
N GLU A 123 -5.77 9.21 9.12
CA GLU A 123 -7.01 8.68 9.68
C GLU A 123 -8.12 8.83 8.62
N LEU A 124 -8.84 7.74 8.36
CA LEU A 124 -9.94 7.70 7.39
C LEU A 124 -11.30 7.68 8.09
N SER A 125 -11.58 6.59 8.79
CA SER A 125 -12.80 6.42 9.58
C SER A 125 -12.46 5.42 10.68
N VAL A 126 -11.88 5.95 11.75
CA VAL A 126 -11.38 5.13 12.87
C VAL A 126 -12.53 4.86 13.84
N GLU A 127 -13.38 5.86 14.07
CA GLU A 127 -14.50 5.83 15.02
C GLU A 127 -15.73 5.12 14.44
N VAL A 128 -15.86 5.10 13.11
CA VAL A 128 -16.96 4.46 12.40
C VAL A 128 -16.40 3.34 11.53
N PRO A 129 -16.42 2.08 12.01
CA PRO A 129 -15.96 0.96 11.22
C PRO A 129 -16.75 0.81 9.93
N THR A 130 -16.13 0.19 8.92
CA THR A 130 -16.85 -0.32 7.75
C THR A 130 -17.99 -1.26 8.16
N GLU A 131 -18.88 -1.57 7.23
CA GLU A 131 -19.91 -2.59 7.47
C GLU A 131 -19.29 -3.99 7.64
N ASN A 132 -20.01 -4.89 8.30
CA ASN A 132 -19.54 -6.27 8.47
C ASN A 132 -19.62 -7.04 7.14
N ALA A 133 -18.46 -7.23 6.51
CA ALA A 133 -18.30 -7.97 5.25
C ALA A 133 -18.88 -9.40 5.30
N ALA A 134 -18.99 -10.00 6.49
CA ALA A 134 -19.58 -11.34 6.66
C ALA A 134 -21.13 -11.33 6.70
N GLU A 135 -21.76 -10.18 6.52
CA GLU A 135 -23.21 -9.99 6.53
C GLU A 135 -23.72 -9.17 5.34
N ARG A 136 -22.94 -8.17 4.90
CA ARG A 136 -23.27 -7.27 3.79
C ARG A 136 -21.98 -6.70 3.18
N PRO A 137 -22.02 -5.96 2.05
CA PRO A 137 -20.82 -5.29 1.54
C PRO A 137 -20.18 -4.37 2.59
N ALA A 138 -18.84 -4.38 2.69
CA ALA A 138 -18.11 -3.55 3.65
C ALA A 138 -18.28 -2.03 3.42
N MET A 139 -18.42 -1.61 2.17
CA MET A 139 -18.48 -0.21 1.78
C MET A 139 -19.49 0.01 0.64
N GLU A 140 -19.97 1.24 0.51
CA GLU A 140 -20.58 1.71 -0.73
C GLU A 140 -19.50 2.05 -1.77
N GLU A 141 -19.86 2.10 -3.06
CA GLU A 141 -18.89 2.40 -4.12
C GLU A 141 -18.26 3.78 -3.90
N ALA A 142 -19.08 4.78 -3.59
CA ALA A 142 -18.64 6.15 -3.39
C ALA A 142 -17.66 6.26 -2.19
N ASP A 143 -17.88 5.52 -1.10
CA ASP A 143 -16.94 5.49 0.03
C ASP A 143 -15.61 4.84 -0.33
N CYS A 144 -15.66 3.73 -1.06
CA CYS A 144 -14.47 3.03 -1.53
C CYS A 144 -13.64 3.92 -2.47
N ALA A 145 -14.29 4.54 -3.46
CA ALA A 145 -13.62 5.45 -4.39
C ALA A 145 -13.06 6.70 -3.70
N ARG A 146 -13.80 7.30 -2.76
CA ARG A 146 -13.29 8.40 -1.91
C ARG A 146 -12.07 8.00 -1.11
N ALA A 147 -12.05 6.81 -0.51
CA ALA A 147 -10.90 6.33 0.23
C ALA A 147 -9.68 6.16 -0.67
N MET A 148 -9.85 5.63 -1.88
CA MET A 148 -8.77 5.59 -2.89
C MET A 148 -8.26 7.01 -3.20
N THR A 149 -9.14 7.96 -3.51
CA THR A 149 -8.75 9.34 -3.77
C THR A 149 -8.06 10.00 -2.57
N TYR A 150 -8.51 9.71 -1.34
CA TYR A 150 -7.87 10.20 -0.12
C TYR A 150 -6.43 9.67 0.00
N GLY A 151 -6.21 8.40 -0.32
CA GLY A 151 -4.87 7.82 -0.43
C GLY A 151 -3.97 8.51 -1.45
N MET A 152 -4.53 8.96 -2.58
CA MET A 152 -3.77 9.70 -3.59
C MET A 152 -3.23 11.04 -3.06
N ILE A 153 -3.94 11.69 -2.13
CA ILE A 153 -3.52 12.97 -1.52
C ILE A 153 -2.24 12.82 -0.69
N ALA A 154 -1.93 11.60 -0.21
CA ALA A 154 -0.69 11.34 0.52
C ALA A 154 0.58 11.49 -0.34
N VAL A 155 0.44 11.51 -1.67
CA VAL A 155 1.54 11.59 -2.64
C VAL A 155 1.83 13.06 -2.98
N GLU A 156 2.56 13.72 -2.10
CA GLU A 156 2.99 15.12 -2.31
C GLU A 156 4.24 15.20 -3.22
N PRO A 157 4.41 16.32 -3.95
CA PRO A 157 5.64 16.58 -4.71
C PRO A 157 6.88 16.55 -3.80
N GLY A 158 7.96 15.97 -4.31
CA GLY A 158 9.26 15.91 -3.63
C GLY A 158 9.50 14.66 -2.78
N ILE A 159 8.51 13.76 -2.64
CA ILE A 159 8.72 12.45 -2.00
C ILE A 159 9.58 11.57 -2.92
N ASP A 160 10.70 11.09 -2.40
CA ASP A 160 11.61 10.22 -3.15
C ASP A 160 11.15 8.75 -3.16
N VAL A 161 10.52 8.31 -2.07
CA VAL A 161 9.89 6.98 -1.87
C VAL A 161 8.72 7.11 -0.90
N LEU A 162 7.60 6.46 -1.21
CA LEU A 162 6.48 6.32 -0.30
C LEU A 162 6.48 4.92 0.32
N ALA A 163 6.59 4.83 1.63
CA ALA A 163 6.46 3.60 2.39
C ALA A 163 5.06 3.50 2.99
N LEU A 164 4.42 2.36 2.79
CA LEU A 164 3.06 2.10 3.27
C LEU A 164 3.09 1.31 4.57
N ALA A 165 2.15 1.64 5.45
CA ALA A 165 1.78 0.88 6.63
C ALA A 165 0.28 1.05 6.90
N SER A 166 -0.31 0.10 7.62
CA SER A 166 -1.68 0.20 8.12
C SER A 166 -1.71 0.06 9.63
N VAL A 167 -2.68 0.72 10.26
CA VAL A 167 -3.04 0.53 11.66
C VAL A 167 -4.54 0.34 11.75
N SER A 168 -4.95 -0.91 12.00
CA SER A 168 -6.35 -1.27 12.14
C SER A 168 -6.51 -2.52 13.00
N ALA A 169 -7.54 -2.53 13.85
CA ALA A 169 -7.89 -3.72 14.61
C ALA A 169 -8.34 -4.82 13.66
N GLU A 170 -7.64 -5.95 13.68
CA GLU A 170 -7.93 -7.12 12.84
C GLU A 170 -7.91 -6.82 11.32
N GLY A 171 -7.09 -5.85 10.88
CA GLY A 171 -6.91 -5.47 9.45
C GLY A 171 -6.49 -6.63 8.53
N ALA A 172 -5.89 -7.67 9.09
CA ALA A 172 -5.57 -8.89 8.35
C ALA A 172 -6.82 -9.64 7.86
N LEU A 173 -7.98 -9.50 8.49
CA LEU A 173 -9.23 -10.17 8.08
C LEU A 173 -9.73 -9.69 6.70
N PRO A 174 -9.98 -8.38 6.47
CA PRO A 174 -10.37 -7.91 5.15
C PRO A 174 -9.27 -8.12 4.10
N ALA A 175 -7.99 -8.01 4.48
CA ALA A 175 -6.87 -8.30 3.57
C ALA A 175 -6.87 -9.78 3.12
N ALA A 176 -7.09 -10.71 4.05
CA ALA A 176 -7.18 -12.14 3.76
C ALA A 176 -8.41 -12.48 2.91
N ALA A 177 -9.57 -11.88 3.20
CA ALA A 177 -10.78 -12.07 2.42
C ALA A 177 -10.60 -11.59 0.97
N LEU A 178 -10.01 -10.42 0.80
CA LEU A 178 -9.69 -9.86 -0.52
C LEU A 178 -8.69 -10.74 -1.28
N ALA A 179 -7.62 -11.18 -0.63
CA ALA A 179 -6.64 -12.10 -1.22
C ALA A 179 -7.27 -13.44 -1.65
N SER A 180 -8.13 -14.02 -0.80
CA SER A 180 -8.90 -15.24 -1.12
C SER A 180 -9.75 -15.09 -2.37
N LEU A 181 -10.47 -13.97 -2.51
CA LEU A 181 -11.35 -13.78 -3.66
C LEU A 181 -10.55 -13.53 -4.96
N LEU A 182 -9.50 -12.70 -4.89
CA LEU A 182 -8.70 -12.30 -6.05
C LEU A 182 -7.75 -13.41 -6.54
N LEU A 183 -7.09 -14.11 -5.61
CA LEU A 183 -6.00 -15.04 -5.92
C LEU A 183 -6.36 -16.51 -5.67
N GLY A 184 -7.56 -16.77 -5.12
CA GLY A 184 -7.95 -18.08 -4.62
C GLY A 184 -7.32 -18.40 -3.27
N GLY A 185 -7.42 -19.67 -2.85
CA GLY A 185 -6.98 -20.10 -1.52
C GLY A 185 -8.03 -19.85 -0.44
N SER A 186 -7.78 -20.45 0.72
CA SER A 186 -8.63 -20.39 1.91
C SER A 186 -8.23 -19.25 2.85
N ALA A 187 -9.09 -18.92 3.82
CA ALA A 187 -8.71 -18.01 4.91
C ALA A 187 -7.41 -18.42 5.62
N GLY A 188 -7.14 -19.73 5.74
CA GLY A 188 -5.95 -20.27 6.38
C GLY A 188 -4.66 -19.96 5.62
N ASP A 189 -4.74 -19.85 4.29
CA ASP A 189 -3.60 -19.48 3.46
C ASP A 189 -3.15 -18.03 3.70
N TRP A 190 -4.13 -17.15 4.02
CA TRP A 190 -3.94 -15.70 4.10
C TRP A 190 -4.00 -15.11 5.51
N LEU A 191 -4.38 -15.87 6.54
CA LEU A 191 -4.21 -15.47 7.94
C LEU A 191 -3.10 -16.25 8.64
N GLY A 192 -2.70 -17.39 8.05
CA GLY A 192 -1.71 -18.28 8.64
C GLY A 192 -2.27 -19.16 9.77
N PRO A 193 -1.43 -20.08 10.28
CA PRO A 193 -1.89 -21.13 11.20
C PRO A 193 -2.34 -20.62 12.57
N GLN A 194 -1.93 -19.42 12.98
CA GLN A 194 -2.21 -18.88 14.31
C GLN A 194 -3.52 -18.08 14.41
N ALA A 195 -4.25 -17.91 13.31
CA ALA A 195 -5.47 -17.08 13.28
C ALA A 195 -6.58 -17.60 14.21
N GLY A 196 -6.65 -18.92 14.38
CA GLY A 196 -7.69 -19.59 15.15
C GLY A 196 -9.03 -19.71 14.38
N PRO A 197 -9.88 -20.67 14.77
CA PRO A 197 -11.05 -21.07 13.97
C PRO A 197 -12.09 -19.97 13.77
N ALA A 198 -12.25 -19.07 14.74
CA ALA A 198 -13.23 -17.97 14.65
C ALA A 198 -12.88 -16.99 13.52
N ARG A 199 -11.61 -16.58 13.41
CA ARG A 199 -11.14 -15.69 12.34
C ARG A 199 -11.25 -16.32 10.96
N LEU A 200 -10.85 -17.60 10.86
CA LEU A 200 -10.95 -18.36 9.62
C LEU A 200 -12.40 -18.46 9.13
N ALA A 201 -13.32 -18.88 10.02
CA ALA A 201 -14.73 -19.01 9.69
C ALA A 201 -15.36 -17.68 9.26
N LEU A 202 -14.92 -16.57 9.85
CA LEU A 202 -15.43 -15.25 9.54
C LEU A 202 -15.01 -14.77 8.14
N VAL A 203 -13.73 -14.97 7.79
CA VAL A 203 -13.22 -14.70 6.44
C VAL A 203 -13.88 -15.62 5.41
N ASP A 204 -13.95 -16.92 5.67
CA ASP A 204 -14.60 -17.87 4.75
C ASP A 204 -16.07 -17.52 4.52
N LYS A 205 -16.80 -17.09 5.57
CA LYS A 205 -18.18 -16.63 5.47
C LYS A 205 -18.30 -15.38 4.59
N ALA A 206 -17.43 -14.38 4.79
CA ALA A 206 -17.43 -13.16 3.98
C ALA A 206 -17.13 -13.46 2.51
N VAL A 207 -16.09 -14.26 2.23
CA VAL A 207 -15.72 -14.65 0.86
C VAL A 207 -16.85 -15.42 0.18
N ALA A 208 -17.52 -16.33 0.89
CA ALA A 208 -18.65 -17.08 0.35
C ALA A 208 -19.86 -16.18 0.00
N LEU A 209 -20.14 -15.18 0.84
CA LEU A 209 -21.24 -14.24 0.62
C LEU A 209 -21.02 -13.39 -0.64
N HIS A 210 -19.77 -13.02 -0.93
CA HIS A 210 -19.42 -12.08 -2.01
C HIS A 210 -18.69 -12.74 -3.18
N ALA A 211 -18.83 -14.06 -3.34
CA ALA A 211 -18.12 -14.83 -4.37
C ALA A 211 -18.42 -14.37 -5.81
N ASP A 212 -19.60 -13.80 -6.03
CA ASP A 212 -20.07 -13.23 -7.30
C ASP A 212 -19.30 -11.95 -7.72
N ALA A 213 -18.61 -11.30 -6.78
CA ALA A 213 -17.79 -10.12 -7.07
C ALA A 213 -16.44 -10.44 -7.71
N LYS A 214 -16.01 -11.71 -7.71
CA LYS A 214 -14.71 -12.14 -8.25
C LYS A 214 -14.32 -11.60 -9.64
N PRO A 215 -15.25 -11.47 -10.61
CA PRO A 215 -14.90 -10.95 -11.93
C PRO A 215 -14.43 -9.49 -11.91
N ASP A 216 -14.74 -8.74 -10.85
CA ASP A 216 -14.39 -7.33 -10.73
C ASP A 216 -13.60 -7.05 -9.43
N PRO A 217 -12.27 -6.79 -9.53
CA PRO A 217 -11.46 -6.51 -8.36
C PRO A 217 -11.90 -5.29 -7.54
N LEU A 218 -12.47 -4.25 -8.16
CA LEU A 218 -12.96 -3.08 -7.40
C LEU A 218 -14.23 -3.42 -6.60
N GLU A 219 -15.11 -4.28 -7.14
CA GLU A 219 -16.23 -4.83 -6.37
C GLU A 219 -15.75 -5.75 -5.25
N ALA A 220 -14.69 -6.53 -5.47
CA ALA A 220 -14.06 -7.32 -4.41
C ALA A 220 -13.55 -6.42 -3.27
N LEU A 221 -12.85 -5.32 -3.58
CA LEU A 221 -12.41 -4.33 -2.59
C LEU A 221 -13.61 -3.73 -1.85
N ARG A 222 -14.65 -3.29 -2.59
CA ARG A 222 -15.85 -2.68 -2.01
C ARG A 222 -16.55 -3.59 -0.99
N ARG A 223 -16.64 -4.89 -1.31
CA ARG A 223 -17.42 -5.85 -0.52
C ARG A 223 -16.63 -6.47 0.63
N LEU A 224 -15.33 -6.70 0.46
CA LEU A 224 -14.50 -7.47 1.39
C LEU A 224 -13.35 -6.67 2.04
N GLY A 225 -12.94 -5.55 1.45
CA GLY A 225 -11.81 -4.77 1.93
C GLY A 225 -12.19 -3.80 3.05
N GLY A 226 -11.39 -2.76 3.18
CA GLY A 226 -11.70 -1.61 4.02
C GLY A 226 -11.02 -0.34 3.55
N LEU A 227 -11.28 0.76 4.26
CA LEU A 227 -10.89 2.11 3.82
C LEU A 227 -9.37 2.30 3.80
N ASP A 228 -8.62 1.68 4.72
CA ASP A 228 -7.15 1.67 4.75
C ASP A 228 -6.56 0.98 3.51
N ILE A 229 -7.07 -0.19 3.12
CA ILE A 229 -6.65 -0.93 1.92
C ILE A 229 -6.99 -0.14 0.65
N ALA A 230 -8.18 0.47 0.60
CA ALA A 230 -8.60 1.33 -0.51
C ALA A 230 -7.65 2.55 -0.63
N ALA A 231 -7.34 3.20 0.49
CA ALA A 231 -6.42 4.32 0.51
C ALA A 231 -5.00 3.94 0.08
N MET A 232 -4.47 2.81 0.57
CA MET A 232 -3.18 2.31 0.11
C MET A 232 -3.16 2.02 -1.39
N ALA A 233 -4.24 1.45 -1.94
CA ALA A 233 -4.35 1.23 -3.39
C ALA A 233 -4.36 2.57 -4.16
N GLY A 234 -5.07 3.57 -3.67
CA GLY A 234 -5.03 4.93 -4.21
C GLY A 234 -3.63 5.55 -4.16
N ALA A 235 -2.93 5.43 -3.03
CA ALA A 235 -1.57 5.92 -2.85
C ALA A 235 -0.59 5.25 -3.82
N ILE A 236 -0.66 3.92 -3.98
CA ILE A 236 0.16 3.17 -4.95
C ILE A 236 -0.09 3.70 -6.37
N LEU A 237 -1.37 3.88 -6.73
CA LEU A 237 -1.75 4.37 -8.05
C LEU A 237 -1.23 5.80 -8.30
N ALA A 238 -1.39 6.72 -7.35
CA ALA A 238 -0.86 8.08 -7.47
C ALA A 238 0.68 8.12 -7.55
N CYS A 239 1.37 7.29 -6.74
CA CYS A 239 2.81 7.14 -6.82
C CYS A 239 3.30 6.71 -8.20
N ARG A 240 2.50 5.90 -8.93
CA ARG A 240 2.83 5.51 -10.29
C ARG A 240 2.91 6.71 -11.23
N PHE A 241 1.93 7.61 -11.17
CA PHE A 241 1.92 8.86 -11.95
C PHE A 241 2.99 9.84 -11.49
N ALA A 242 3.23 9.91 -10.18
CA ALA A 242 4.25 10.77 -9.59
C ALA A 242 5.68 10.26 -9.81
N ARG A 243 5.86 9.07 -10.42
CA ARG A 243 7.18 8.45 -10.60
C ARG A 243 7.90 8.25 -9.26
N THR A 244 7.12 7.92 -8.22
CA THR A 244 7.60 7.69 -6.86
C THR A 244 7.57 6.18 -6.59
N PRO A 245 8.72 5.53 -6.34
CA PRO A 245 8.75 4.15 -5.88
C PRO A 245 7.96 3.95 -4.58
N VAL A 246 7.35 2.77 -4.42
CA VAL A 246 6.57 2.42 -3.22
C VAL A 246 7.21 1.25 -2.47
N LEU A 247 7.36 1.37 -1.16
CA LEU A 247 7.64 0.25 -0.27
C LEU A 247 6.32 -0.28 0.30
N ILE A 248 6.01 -1.54 -0.01
CA ILE A 248 4.87 -2.26 0.55
C ILE A 248 5.32 -2.98 1.82
N ASP A 249 4.52 -2.87 2.88
CA ASP A 249 4.66 -3.58 4.15
C ASP A 249 3.30 -4.15 4.58
N GLY A 250 3.32 -5.19 5.41
CA GLY A 250 2.13 -5.84 5.93
C GLY A 250 1.30 -6.59 4.89
N ILE A 251 0.25 -7.27 5.37
CA ILE A 251 -0.66 -8.01 4.49
C ILE A 251 -1.67 -7.08 3.83
N GLU A 252 -2.05 -5.99 4.50
CA GLU A 252 -2.99 -4.99 4.03
C GLU A 252 -2.43 -4.23 2.83
N GLY A 253 -1.15 -3.82 2.89
CA GLY A 253 -0.44 -3.21 1.76
C GLY A 253 -0.30 -4.18 0.58
N LEU A 254 0.00 -5.45 0.85
CA LEU A 254 0.04 -6.49 -0.18
C LEU A 254 -1.35 -6.77 -0.78
N ALA A 255 -2.43 -6.69 -0.01
CA ALA A 255 -3.79 -6.83 -0.51
C ALA A 255 -4.16 -5.67 -1.45
N ALA A 256 -3.77 -4.43 -1.10
CA ALA A 256 -3.91 -3.27 -1.99
C ALA A 256 -3.12 -3.46 -3.30
N ALA A 257 -1.89 -3.99 -3.23
CA ALA A 257 -1.09 -4.29 -4.41
C ALA A 257 -1.70 -5.44 -5.25
N ALA A 258 -2.25 -6.47 -4.61
CA ALA A 258 -2.92 -7.58 -5.29
C ALA A 258 -4.16 -7.12 -6.05
N LEU A 259 -4.95 -6.22 -5.45
CA LEU A 259 -6.07 -5.56 -6.11
C LEU A 259 -5.63 -4.85 -7.39
N LEU A 260 -4.63 -3.98 -7.29
CA LEU A 260 -4.17 -3.20 -8.44
C LEU A 260 -3.59 -4.09 -9.54
N ARG A 261 -2.84 -5.12 -9.17
CA ARG A 261 -2.31 -6.09 -10.13
C ARG A 261 -3.40 -6.91 -10.83
N ALA A 262 -4.49 -7.23 -10.12
CA ALA A 262 -5.65 -7.89 -10.71
C ALA A 262 -6.38 -6.98 -11.72
N LEU A 263 -6.32 -5.66 -11.54
CA LEU A 263 -6.88 -4.69 -12.48
C LEU A 263 -5.96 -4.41 -13.67
N SER A 264 -4.65 -4.30 -13.44
CA SER A 264 -3.64 -4.10 -14.47
C SER A 264 -2.32 -4.77 -14.05
N PRO A 265 -1.78 -5.74 -14.83
CA PRO A 265 -0.59 -6.49 -14.43
C PRO A 265 0.64 -5.64 -14.10
N ALA A 266 0.79 -4.47 -14.75
CA ALA A 266 1.91 -3.55 -14.60
C ALA A 266 1.72 -2.52 -13.45
N ALA A 267 0.55 -2.53 -12.79
CA ALA A 267 0.16 -1.49 -11.83
C ALA A 267 1.06 -1.40 -10.60
N ILE A 268 1.88 -2.42 -10.35
CA ILE A 268 2.79 -2.49 -9.20
C ILE A 268 4.26 -2.55 -9.59
N ASP A 269 4.63 -2.29 -10.87
CA ASP A 269 6.05 -2.40 -11.29
C ASP A 269 6.97 -1.36 -10.61
N HIS A 270 6.40 -0.32 -10.00
CA HIS A 270 7.08 0.69 -9.20
C HIS A 270 7.08 0.38 -7.69
N CYS A 271 6.58 -0.80 -7.30
CA CYS A 271 6.55 -1.24 -5.92
C CYS A 271 7.68 -2.23 -5.59
N LEU A 272 8.15 -2.16 -4.35
CA LEU A 272 9.11 -3.09 -3.73
C LEU A 272 8.49 -3.68 -2.47
N TRP A 273 8.85 -4.92 -2.14
CA TRP A 273 8.39 -5.59 -0.92
C TRP A 273 9.43 -5.43 0.20
N ALA A 274 9.03 -4.80 1.30
CA ALA A 274 9.97 -4.36 2.32
C ALA A 274 10.69 -5.52 3.03
N HIS A 275 9.96 -6.54 3.49
CA HIS A 275 10.56 -7.62 4.29
C HIS A 275 9.87 -8.97 4.17
N ALA A 276 10.59 -10.08 4.42
CA ALA A 276 10.09 -11.45 4.21
C ALA A 276 9.02 -11.94 5.23
N GLY A 277 8.50 -11.09 6.10
CA GLY A 277 7.61 -11.53 7.18
C GLY A 277 8.32 -12.38 8.23
N ALA A 278 7.52 -13.18 8.95
CA ALA A 278 7.97 -14.10 10.00
C ALA A 278 8.48 -15.45 9.43
N GLY A 279 8.74 -15.51 8.12
CA GLY A 279 9.19 -16.70 7.40
C GLY A 279 8.37 -16.96 6.12
N PRO A 280 8.83 -17.92 5.28
CA PRO A 280 8.27 -18.15 3.94
C PRO A 280 6.82 -18.66 3.93
N ASP A 281 6.38 -19.29 5.03
CA ASP A 281 5.02 -19.80 5.17
C ASP A 281 4.03 -18.77 5.75
N SER A 282 4.52 -17.59 6.14
CA SER A 282 3.67 -16.50 6.61
C SER A 282 2.76 -16.00 5.50
N ALA A 283 1.56 -15.54 5.87
CA ALA A 283 0.59 -15.04 4.90
C ALA A 283 1.13 -13.87 4.04
N PRO A 284 1.83 -12.85 4.59
CA PRO A 284 2.48 -11.83 3.78
C PRO A 284 3.50 -12.41 2.78
N ALA A 285 4.34 -13.35 3.20
CA ALA A 285 5.34 -13.96 2.32
C ALA A 285 4.69 -14.73 1.16
N LYS A 286 3.64 -15.51 1.43
CA LYS A 286 2.87 -16.22 0.40
C LYS A 286 2.21 -15.25 -0.57
N LEU A 287 1.62 -14.17 -0.07
CA LEU A 287 0.95 -13.17 -0.89
C LEU A 287 1.95 -12.41 -1.77
N ALA A 288 3.07 -11.96 -1.20
CA ALA A 288 4.18 -11.35 -1.94
C ALA A 288 4.70 -12.27 -3.06
N ALA A 289 4.82 -13.59 -2.79
CA ALA A 289 5.24 -14.57 -3.79
C ALA A 289 4.23 -14.71 -4.94
N ARG A 290 2.91 -14.65 -4.68
CA ARG A 290 1.89 -14.58 -5.75
C ARG A 290 2.02 -13.33 -6.60
N LEU A 291 2.47 -12.24 -6.00
CA LEU A 291 2.79 -10.98 -6.69
C LEU A 291 4.23 -10.96 -7.24
N GLY A 292 4.98 -12.06 -7.22
CA GLY A 292 6.35 -12.10 -7.74
C GLY A 292 7.28 -11.05 -7.10
N LEU A 293 6.96 -10.57 -5.90
CA LEU A 293 7.74 -9.58 -5.18
C LEU A 293 8.80 -10.28 -4.34
N THR A 294 10.04 -9.81 -4.44
CA THR A 294 11.16 -10.33 -3.65
C THR A 294 11.44 -9.39 -2.47
N PRO A 295 11.53 -9.89 -1.24
CA PRO A 295 11.74 -9.05 -0.07
C PRO A 295 13.12 -8.38 -0.08
N LEU A 296 13.19 -7.12 0.35
CA LEU A 296 14.46 -6.40 0.52
C LEU A 296 15.23 -6.87 1.76
N ALA A 297 14.54 -7.24 2.83
CA ALA A 297 15.12 -7.78 4.06
C ALA A 297 14.43 -9.06 4.52
N ASP A 298 15.15 -9.93 5.23
CA ASP A 298 14.57 -11.06 5.96
C ASP A 298 15.06 -11.01 7.40
N LEU A 299 14.17 -10.55 8.29
CA LEU A 299 14.47 -10.29 9.70
C LEU A 299 13.49 -11.03 10.64
N GLY A 300 12.61 -11.87 10.10
CA GLY A 300 11.60 -12.58 10.89
C GLY A 300 10.56 -11.66 11.56
N LEU A 301 10.30 -10.47 11.01
CA LEU A 301 9.30 -9.54 11.57
C LEU A 301 7.89 -10.09 11.36
N ALA A 302 7.08 -10.05 12.41
CA ALA A 302 5.69 -10.52 12.37
C ALA A 302 4.66 -9.37 12.32
N SER A 303 5.08 -8.12 12.54
CA SER A 303 4.20 -6.95 12.45
C SER A 303 4.27 -6.32 11.06
N GLY A 304 3.13 -5.80 10.59
CA GLY A 304 3.01 -4.99 9.37
C GLY A 304 2.84 -3.50 9.69
N ASP A 305 3.35 -3.05 10.84
CA ASP A 305 3.17 -1.70 11.38
C ASP A 305 4.14 -0.66 10.78
N GLY A 306 4.85 -0.99 9.69
CA GLY A 306 5.75 -0.10 8.98
C GLY A 306 7.23 -0.23 9.35
N ILE A 307 7.58 -1.06 10.35
CA ILE A 307 8.98 -1.26 10.74
C ILE A 307 9.80 -1.88 9.59
N GLY A 308 9.22 -2.84 8.86
CA GLY A 308 9.87 -3.45 7.69
C GLY A 308 10.14 -2.40 6.62
N SER A 309 9.14 -1.57 6.33
CA SER A 309 9.21 -0.41 5.44
C SER A 309 10.33 0.57 5.83
N ALA A 310 10.42 0.93 7.12
CA ALA A 310 11.47 1.82 7.62
C ALA A 310 12.88 1.20 7.42
N ILE A 311 13.06 -0.09 7.72
CA ILE A 311 14.36 -0.75 7.48
C ILE A 311 14.70 -0.77 5.99
N ALA A 312 13.71 -1.03 5.13
CA ALA A 312 13.89 -0.99 3.69
C ALA A 312 14.32 0.40 3.18
N ILE A 313 13.84 1.50 3.77
CA ILE A 313 14.33 2.85 3.48
C ILE A 313 15.86 2.93 3.69
N GLY A 314 16.36 2.41 4.81
CA GLY A 314 17.80 2.38 5.09
C GLY A 314 18.60 1.57 4.06
N ILE A 315 18.08 0.44 3.61
CA ILE A 315 18.69 -0.39 2.55
C ILE A 315 18.73 0.39 1.22
N LEU A 316 17.67 1.10 0.86
CA LEU A 316 17.63 1.92 -0.36
C LEU A 316 18.58 3.12 -0.27
N LYS A 317 18.70 3.77 0.89
CA LYS A 317 19.72 4.81 1.12
C LYS A 317 21.13 4.26 0.88
N ALA A 318 21.44 3.07 1.39
CA ALA A 318 22.72 2.42 1.16
C ALA A 318 22.94 2.05 -0.31
N ALA A 319 21.92 1.52 -1.00
CA ALA A 319 21.97 1.18 -2.42
C ALA A 319 22.32 2.41 -3.28
N ILE A 320 21.68 3.55 -3.03
CA ILE A 320 21.94 4.80 -3.74
C ILE A 320 23.33 5.36 -3.41
N ALA A 321 23.75 5.32 -2.14
CA ALA A 321 25.08 5.77 -1.74
C ALA A 321 26.21 4.97 -2.42
N CYS A 322 26.04 3.65 -2.56
CA CYS A 322 27.00 2.78 -3.25
C CYS A 322 27.03 2.99 -4.77
N GLN A 323 26.00 3.59 -5.36
CA GLN A 323 25.97 3.93 -6.78
C GLN A 323 26.86 5.15 -7.11
N ALA A 324 27.07 6.06 -6.15
CA ALA A 324 27.70 7.36 -6.38
C ALA A 324 29.23 7.34 -6.55
N GLU A 325 29.91 6.18 -6.54
CA GLU A 325 31.39 6.11 -6.50
C GLU A 325 32.12 6.18 -7.85
N ALA A 326 31.48 6.49 -8.98
CA ALA A 326 32.19 6.73 -10.25
C ALA A 326 32.59 8.20 -10.50
N GLY A 327 32.20 9.14 -9.63
CA GLY A 327 32.51 10.57 -9.75
C GLY A 327 33.23 11.10 -8.52
N THR A 328 34.39 11.71 -8.74
CA THR A 328 35.29 12.35 -7.76
C THR A 328 34.55 13.03 -6.60
N ARG A 329 34.88 12.66 -5.35
CA ARG A 329 34.59 13.49 -4.17
C ARG A 329 35.45 14.76 -4.31
N ASN A 330 34.83 15.91 -4.53
CA ASN A 330 35.47 17.22 -4.35
C ASN A 330 35.39 17.64 -2.89
#